data_AF-A0A7S0TZ68-F1
#
_entry.id   AF-A0A7S0TZ68-F1
#
_cell.length_a   1.000
_cell.length_b   1.000
_cell.length_c   1.000
_cell.angle_alpha   90.00
_cell.angle_beta   90.00
_cell.angle_gamma   90.00
#
_symmetry.space_group_name_H-M   'P 1'
#
loop_
_entity.id
_entity.type
_entity.pdbx_description
1 polymer ?
#
loop_
_entity_poly.entity_id
_entity_poly.type
_entity_poly.pdbx_seq_one_letter_code
_entity_poly.pdbx_strand_id
1 'polypeptide(L)'
;EEIALDSGRLKAAKKLEVVWAKGSDGIGWPAAVLDGSLEDQDCTKLRVQRFLQPHSSWIRRDQASVFTKESIPKRSSSKKLAEAIESAQAALVNGSLAAVVAEANALQEREAKPASKRARKGSHGAAAPGSAAPNRSSNNQAAARKNHRLTAMRKLGLCAPLDT
;
A
#
# COMPACT_ATOMS: atom_id res chain seq x y z
N GLU A 1 43.93 -23.04 -15.17
CA GLU A 1 42.50 -22.88 -14.85
C GLU A 1 42.15 -21.42 -15.09
N GLU A 2 41.34 -21.17 -16.11
CA GLU A 2 40.98 -19.85 -16.59
C GLU A 2 39.56 -19.55 -16.10
N ILE A 3 39.42 -18.64 -15.14
CA ILE A 3 38.11 -18.24 -14.63
C ILE A 3 37.54 -17.24 -15.65
N ALA A 4 36.61 -17.72 -16.48
CA ALA A 4 35.81 -16.88 -17.35
C ALA A 4 35.00 -15.89 -16.49
N LEU A 5 35.48 -14.65 -16.41
CA LEU A 5 34.72 -13.51 -15.94
C LEU A 5 33.69 -13.20 -17.02
N ASP A 6 32.56 -13.89 -16.95
CA ASP A 6 31.40 -13.60 -17.79
C ASP A 6 30.96 -12.17 -17.48
N SER A 7 31.32 -11.27 -18.38
CA SER A 7 30.99 -9.85 -18.37
C SER A 7 29.48 -9.68 -18.53
N GLY A 8 28.74 -9.95 -17.46
CA GLY A 8 27.32 -9.71 -17.32
C GLY A 8 27.06 -8.22 -17.39
N ARG A 9 26.96 -7.71 -18.63
CA ARG A 9 26.60 -6.35 -19.03
C ARG A 9 25.47 -5.86 -18.13
N LEU A 10 25.82 -5.05 -17.12
CA LEU A 10 24.85 -4.31 -16.31
C LEU A 10 23.97 -3.57 -17.32
N LYS A 11 22.74 -4.05 -17.56
CA LYS A 11 21.79 -3.36 -18.41
C LYS A 11 21.68 -1.96 -17.83
N ALA A 12 22.11 -0.96 -18.59
CA ALA A 12 22.00 0.44 -18.20
C ALA A 12 20.58 0.64 -17.65
N ALA A 13 20.47 1.12 -16.42
CA ALA A 13 19.18 1.30 -15.77
C ALA A 13 18.29 2.14 -16.70
N LYS A 14 17.20 1.54 -17.17
CA LYS A 14 16.28 2.20 -18.10
C LYS A 14 15.77 3.47 -17.43
N LYS A 15 15.93 4.61 -18.11
CA LYS A 15 15.51 5.92 -17.60
C LYS A 15 14.03 5.83 -17.22
N LEU A 16 13.69 6.30 -16.01
CA LEU A 16 12.31 6.30 -15.56
C LEU A 16 11.47 7.20 -16.47
N GLU A 17 10.47 6.61 -17.10
CA GLU A 17 9.51 7.32 -17.93
C GLU A 17 8.17 7.39 -17.19
N VAL A 18 7.60 8.60 -17.09
CA VAL A 18 6.32 8.84 -16.43
C VAL A 18 5.32 9.38 -17.45
N VAL A 19 4.12 8.83 -17.42
CA VAL A 19 3.04 9.13 -18.36
C VAL A 19 1.73 9.35 -17.61
N TRP A 20 0.83 10.11 -18.21
CA TRP A 20 -0.58 10.09 -17.88
C TRP A 20 -1.22 8.86 -18.51
N ALA A 21 -1.72 7.95 -17.69
CA ALA A 21 -2.51 6.81 -18.11
C ALA A 21 -4.00 7.16 -18.02
N LYS A 22 -4.67 7.34 -19.15
CA LYS A 22 -6.12 7.59 -19.22
C LYS A 22 -6.90 6.31 -18.95
N GLY A 23 -7.81 6.37 -17.99
CA GLY A 23 -8.80 5.31 -17.75
C GLY A 23 -9.95 5.35 -18.74
N SER A 24 -10.86 4.39 -18.64
CA SER A 24 -12.12 4.36 -19.39
C SER A 24 -13.06 5.50 -19.02
N ASP A 25 -12.87 6.11 -17.85
CA ASP A 25 -13.55 7.30 -17.36
C ASP A 25 -13.00 8.61 -17.98
N GLY A 26 -11.97 8.52 -18.82
CA GLY A 26 -11.31 9.68 -19.43
C GLY A 26 -10.40 10.46 -18.48
N ILE A 27 -10.34 10.07 -17.20
CA ILE A 27 -9.47 10.71 -16.21
C ILE A 27 -8.06 10.14 -16.36
N GLY A 28 -7.09 11.04 -16.55
CA GLY A 28 -5.67 10.70 -16.58
C GLY A 28 -5.13 10.49 -15.16
N TRP A 29 -4.47 9.36 -14.92
CA TRP A 29 -3.74 9.10 -13.68
C TRP A 29 -2.23 9.02 -13.96
N PRO A 30 -1.36 9.67 -13.17
CA PRO A 30 0.07 9.57 -13.39
C PRO A 30 0.55 8.14 -13.12
N ALA A 31 1.40 7.61 -13.99
CA ALA A 31 1.91 6.26 -13.93
C ALA A 31 3.35 6.18 -14.44
N ALA A 32 4.15 5.33 -13.82
CA ALA A 32 5.49 5.00 -14.30
C ALA A 32 5.43 3.86 -15.32
N VAL A 33 6.19 3.99 -16.41
CA VAL A 33 6.34 2.94 -17.41
C VAL A 33 7.36 1.92 -16.91
N LEU A 34 6.92 0.67 -16.79
CA LEU A 34 7.76 -0.47 -16.40
C LEU A 34 8.31 -1.17 -17.64
N ASP A 35 7.50 -1.27 -18.70
CA ASP A 35 7.86 -1.93 -19.96
C ASP A 35 7.24 -1.20 -21.17
N GLY A 36 7.97 -1.22 -22.29
CA GLY A 36 7.72 -0.39 -23.47
C GLY A 36 8.25 1.05 -23.31
N SER A 37 7.98 1.91 -24.29
CA SER A 37 8.26 3.35 -24.22
C SER A 37 7.28 4.12 -25.10
N LEU A 38 6.92 5.33 -24.69
CA LEU A 38 6.12 6.22 -25.52
C LEU A 38 6.94 6.78 -26.70
N GLU A 39 8.26 6.71 -26.69
CA GLU A 39 9.10 7.14 -27.82
C GLU A 39 9.12 6.09 -28.95
N ASP A 40 8.98 4.81 -28.61
CA ASP A 40 9.02 3.70 -29.55
C ASP A 40 7.70 3.58 -30.34
N GLN A 41 7.68 4.00 -31.60
CA GLN A 41 6.46 4.05 -32.41
C GLN A 41 5.82 2.67 -32.66
N ASP A 42 6.60 1.60 -32.62
CA ASP A 42 6.12 0.23 -32.83
C ASP A 42 5.46 -0.36 -31.57
N CYS A 43 5.65 0.30 -30.42
CA CYS A 43 5.09 -0.11 -29.16
C CYS A 43 3.59 0.20 -29.07
N THR A 44 2.74 -0.81 -29.22
CA THR A 44 1.27 -0.68 -29.14
C THR A 44 0.71 -0.65 -27.71
N LYS A 45 1.43 -1.25 -26.75
CA LYS A 45 1.02 -1.37 -25.35
C LYS A 45 2.18 -1.11 -24.40
N LEU A 46 1.88 -0.39 -23.32
CA LEU A 46 2.81 -0.08 -22.26
C LEU A 46 2.39 -0.79 -20.98
N ARG A 47 3.36 -1.38 -20.27
CA ARG A 47 3.12 -1.85 -18.91
C ARG A 47 3.40 -0.69 -17.96
N VAL A 48 2.39 -0.26 -17.22
CA VAL A 48 2.50 0.90 -16.33
C VAL A 48 2.11 0.54 -14.90
N GLN A 49 2.68 1.26 -13.94
CA GLN A 49 2.25 1.25 -12.55
C GLN A 49 1.78 2.65 -12.16
N ARG A 50 0.50 2.76 -11.80
CA ARG A 50 -0.10 4.01 -11.36
C ARG A 50 0.43 4.39 -9.97
N PHE A 51 0.75 5.66 -9.78
CA PHE A 51 1.17 6.13 -8.45
C PHE A 51 0.02 5.99 -7.44
N LEU A 52 0.36 5.64 -6.21
CA LEU A 52 -0.57 5.29 -5.12
C LEU A 52 -1.42 4.03 -5.37
N GLN A 53 -1.08 3.23 -6.39
CA GLN A 53 -1.71 1.93 -6.64
C GLN A 53 -0.64 0.82 -6.66
N PRO A 54 -0.83 -0.29 -5.93
CA PRO A 54 0.18 -1.34 -5.86
C PRO A 54 0.27 -2.20 -7.13
N HIS A 55 -0.71 -2.09 -8.03
CA HIS A 55 -0.83 -2.98 -9.18
C HIS A 55 -0.32 -2.33 -10.47
N SER A 56 0.42 -3.12 -11.27
CA SER A 56 0.76 -2.77 -12.65
C SER A 56 -0.35 -3.22 -13.60
N SER A 57 -0.59 -2.47 -14.66
CA SER A 57 -1.55 -2.81 -15.72
C SER A 57 -0.97 -2.55 -17.10
N TRP A 58 -1.52 -3.22 -18.11
CA TRP A 58 -1.22 -2.92 -19.50
C TRP A 58 -2.21 -1.89 -20.02
N ILE A 59 -1.69 -0.81 -20.59
CA ILE A 59 -2.50 0.20 -21.28
C ILE A 59 -2.08 0.26 -22.75
N ARG A 60 -2.98 0.73 -23.60
CA ARG A 60 -2.62 1.02 -24.99
C ARG A 60 -1.84 2.33 -25.08
N ARG A 61 -1.00 2.47 -26.10
CA ARG A 61 -0.20 3.68 -26.33
C ARG A 61 -1.06 4.95 -26.48
N ASP A 62 -2.21 4.84 -27.14
CA ASP A 62 -3.19 5.94 -27.32
C ASP A 62 -3.83 6.43 -26.01
N GLN A 63 -3.79 5.60 -24.96
CA GLN A 63 -4.23 5.94 -23.61
C GLN A 63 -3.12 6.55 -22.76
N ALA A 64 -1.89 6.63 -23.28
CA ALA A 64 -0.75 7.22 -22.61
C ALA A 64 -0.43 8.59 -23.22
N SER A 65 -0.12 9.57 -22.37
CA SER A 65 0.44 10.85 -22.81
C SER A 65 1.59 11.29 -21.90
N VAL A 66 2.54 12.04 -22.45
CA VAL A 66 3.74 12.49 -21.71
C VAL A 66 3.33 13.24 -20.44
N PHE A 67 3.92 12.88 -19.30
CA PHE A 67 3.77 13.64 -18.06
C PHE A 67 4.83 14.73 -17.99
N THR A 68 4.41 15.99 -18.11
CA THR A 68 5.25 17.19 -17.96
C THR A 68 4.67 18.11 -16.89
N LYS A 69 5.47 19.04 -16.36
CA LYS A 69 4.99 20.07 -15.43
C LYS A 69 3.83 20.90 -16.02
N GLU A 70 3.84 21.11 -17.33
CA GLU A 70 2.82 21.87 -18.06
C GLU A 70 1.51 21.08 -18.24
N SER A 71 1.60 19.75 -18.32
CA SER A 71 0.43 18.87 -18.44
C SER A 71 -0.36 18.69 -17.13
N ILE A 72 0.13 19.24 -16.02
CA ILE A 72 -0.51 19.11 -14.71
C ILE A 72 -1.74 20.03 -14.65
N PRO A 73 -2.93 19.49 -14.30
CA PRO A 73 -4.12 20.31 -14.14
C PRO A 73 -3.91 21.40 -13.07
N LYS A 74 -4.26 22.66 -13.38
CA LYS A 74 -4.21 23.78 -12.41
C LYS A 74 -5.10 23.56 -11.19
N ARG A 75 -6.15 22.74 -11.34
CA ARG A 75 -7.06 22.33 -10.27
C ARG A 75 -7.15 20.81 -10.29
N SER A 76 -6.68 20.16 -9.23
CA SER A 76 -6.89 18.73 -9.04
C SER A 76 -8.33 18.50 -8.60
N SER A 77 -9.01 17.54 -9.23
CA SER A 77 -10.38 17.17 -8.87
C SER A 77 -10.47 16.37 -7.57
N SER A 78 -9.35 15.78 -7.12
CA SER A 78 -9.29 15.00 -5.88
C SER A 78 -7.94 15.13 -5.17
N LYS A 79 -7.96 15.00 -3.83
CA LYS A 79 -6.75 14.98 -2.99
C LYS A 79 -5.78 13.86 -3.42
N LYS A 80 -6.32 12.67 -3.71
CA LYS A 80 -5.53 11.50 -4.15
C LYS A 80 -4.81 11.75 -5.48
N LEU A 81 -5.45 12.47 -6.41
CA LEU A 81 -4.79 12.81 -7.67
C LEU A 81 -3.64 13.79 -7.45
N ALA A 82 -3.80 14.78 -6.56
CA ALA A 82 -2.73 15.71 -6.20
C ALA A 82 -1.53 14.97 -5.58
N GLU A 83 -1.77 14.07 -4.62
CA GLU A 83 -0.73 13.24 -4.00
C GLU A 83 -0.03 12.33 -5.04
N ALA A 84 -0.78 11.78 -5.99
CA ALA A 84 -0.21 10.96 -7.06
C ALA A 84 0.67 11.79 -8.02
N ILE A 85 0.28 13.04 -8.31
CA ILE A 85 1.07 13.99 -9.11
C ILE A 85 2.37 14.36 -8.39
N GLU A 86 2.29 14.66 -7.10
CA GLU A 86 3.45 14.99 -6.27
C GLU A 86 4.44 13.81 -6.22
N SER A 87 3.93 12.59 -6.01
CA SER A 87 4.72 11.36 -6.06
C SER A 87 5.39 11.17 -7.42
N ALA A 88 4.66 11.43 -8.51
CA ALA A 88 5.19 11.33 -9.87
C ALA A 88 6.30 12.36 -10.14
N GLN A 89 6.14 13.59 -9.65
CA GLN A 89 7.18 14.62 -9.74
C GLN A 89 8.43 14.25 -8.93
N ALA A 90 8.25 13.75 -7.71
CA ALA A 90 9.35 13.26 -6.88
C ALA A 90 10.10 12.12 -7.58
N ALA A 91 9.38 11.23 -8.26
CA ALA A 91 9.99 10.10 -8.98
C ALA A 91 10.83 10.56 -10.18
N LEU A 92 10.38 11.59 -10.90
CA LEU A 92 11.13 12.20 -11.99
C LEU A 92 12.40 12.92 -11.49
N VAL A 93 12.34 13.58 -10.33
CA VAL A 93 13.51 14.24 -9.73
C VAL A 93 14.53 13.22 -9.23
N ASN A 94 14.06 12.16 -8.56
CA ASN A 94 14.93 11.11 -8.00
C ASN A 94 15.42 10.10 -9.05
N GLY A 95 14.81 10.07 -10.23
CA GLY A 95 15.13 9.14 -11.32
C GLY A 95 14.77 7.68 -11.02
N SER A 96 13.99 7.39 -9.98
CA SER A 96 13.67 6.03 -9.55
C SER A 96 12.27 5.91 -8.97
N LEU A 97 11.51 4.93 -9.48
CA LEU A 97 10.21 4.54 -8.93
C LEU A 97 10.34 3.89 -7.55
N ALA A 98 11.41 3.10 -7.34
CA ALA A 98 11.62 2.35 -6.11
C ALA A 98 11.83 3.27 -4.89
N ALA A 99 12.53 4.40 -5.10
CA ALA A 99 12.74 5.40 -4.05
C ALA A 99 11.40 6.01 -3.59
N VAL A 100 10.51 6.31 -4.53
CA VAL A 100 9.21 6.95 -4.21
C VAL A 100 8.18 5.95 -3.68
N VAL A 101 8.13 4.73 -4.20
CA VAL A 101 7.23 3.69 -3.66
C VAL A 101 7.64 3.29 -2.24
N ALA A 102 8.95 3.22 -1.95
CA ALA A 102 9.44 2.97 -0.60
C ALA A 102 9.05 4.12 0.36
N GLU A 103 9.14 5.38 -0.07
CA GLU A 103 8.76 6.54 0.73
C GLU A 103 7.24 6.62 0.94
N ALA A 104 6.44 6.37 -0.10
CA ALA A 104 4.99 6.33 -0.02
C ALA A 104 4.49 5.20 0.92
N ASN A 105 5.11 4.02 0.85
CA ASN A 105 4.81 2.92 1.78
C ASN A 105 5.24 3.26 3.21
N ALA A 106 6.41 3.88 3.39
CA ALA A 106 6.88 4.32 4.71
C ALA A 106 5.99 5.42 5.31
N LEU A 107 5.41 6.31 4.51
CA LEU A 107 4.42 7.29 4.95
C LEU A 107 3.11 6.62 5.35
N GLN A 108 2.63 5.66 4.56
CA GLN A 108 1.39 4.92 4.86
C GLN A 108 1.51 4.12 6.16
N GLU A 109 2.68 3.54 6.45
CA GLU A 109 2.97 2.87 7.73
C GLU A 109 3.06 3.82 8.93
N ARG A 110 3.41 5.10 8.70
CA ARG A 110 3.40 6.14 9.74
C ARG A 110 1.99 6.64 10.04
N GLU A 111 1.14 6.77 9.02
CA GLU A 111 -0.26 7.19 9.18
C GLU A 111 -1.17 6.05 9.66
N ALA A 112 -0.81 4.78 9.43
CA ALA A 112 -1.55 3.62 9.90
C ALA A 112 -1.31 3.25 11.37
N LYS A 113 -0.47 4.00 12.12
CA LYS A 113 -0.29 3.75 13.56
C LYS A 113 -1.46 4.35 14.33
N PRO A 114 -2.31 3.54 15.00
CA PRO A 114 -3.32 4.08 15.89
C PRO A 114 -2.62 4.92 16.96
N ALA A 115 -3.16 6.11 17.20
CA ALA A 115 -2.71 7.07 18.20
C ALA A 115 -2.29 6.33 19.48
N SER A 116 -0.99 6.31 19.74
CA SER A 116 -0.40 5.87 20.99
C SER A 116 -1.15 6.59 22.11
N LYS A 117 -1.89 5.82 22.92
CA LYS A 117 -2.54 6.34 24.12
C LYS A 117 -1.46 6.95 24.99
N ARG A 118 -1.43 8.28 25.04
CA ARG A 118 -0.72 9.07 26.05
C ARG A 118 -0.97 8.44 27.43
N ALA A 119 0.06 7.78 27.96
CA ALA A 119 0.10 7.44 29.38
C ALA A 119 0.23 8.75 30.16
N ARG A 120 -0.92 9.25 30.65
CA ARG A 120 -0.95 10.33 31.64
C ARG A 120 -0.73 9.71 33.02
N LYS A 121 0.39 10.13 33.64
CA LYS A 121 0.46 10.71 35.00
C LYS A 121 0.15 9.81 36.21
N GLY A 122 1.13 9.73 37.12
CA GLY A 122 0.95 9.50 38.57
C GLY A 122 1.88 8.41 39.10
N SER A 123 3.05 8.73 39.67
CA SER A 123 3.31 9.21 41.05
C SER A 123 3.00 8.16 42.14
N HIS A 124 4.07 7.76 42.85
CA HIS A 124 4.21 7.15 44.18
C HIS A 124 3.12 6.20 44.74
N GLY A 125 3.56 5.04 45.24
CA GLY A 125 2.80 4.27 46.23
C GLY A 125 3.38 2.89 46.50
N ALA A 126 4.29 2.80 47.48
CA ALA A 126 4.61 1.55 48.14
C ALA A 126 3.48 1.13 49.09
N ALA A 127 3.27 -0.19 49.21
CA ALA A 127 2.65 -0.96 50.30
C ALA A 127 1.22 -0.60 50.78
N ALA A 128 0.26 -1.53 50.62
CA ALA A 128 -0.34 -2.31 51.72
C ALA A 128 -1.59 -3.12 51.26
N PRO A 129 -1.92 -4.24 51.94
CA PRO A 129 -2.91 -5.25 51.52
C PRO A 129 -4.30 -5.02 52.14
N GLY A 130 -5.32 -5.65 51.55
CA GLY A 130 -6.60 -5.90 52.25
C GLY A 130 -7.87 -5.55 51.46
N SER A 131 -8.65 -6.59 51.19
CA SER A 131 -10.12 -6.61 51.39
C SER A 131 -11.01 -5.68 50.54
N ALA A 132 -11.62 -6.23 49.48
CA ALA A 132 -13.08 -6.28 49.23
C ALA A 132 -13.41 -6.50 47.73
N ALA A 133 -14.23 -7.53 47.46
CA ALA A 133 -14.90 -7.78 46.17
C ALA A 133 -16.11 -6.82 45.98
N PRO A 134 -16.95 -6.88 44.90
CA PRO A 134 -16.89 -7.63 43.64
C PRO A 134 -17.15 -6.73 42.40
N ASN A 135 -16.45 -6.91 41.28
CA ASN A 135 -16.73 -6.12 40.06
C ASN A 135 -17.63 -6.88 39.06
N ARG A 136 -18.92 -6.52 39.09
CA ARG A 136 -19.96 -6.88 38.11
C ARG A 136 -19.67 -6.18 36.77
N SER A 137 -19.35 -6.97 35.73
CA SER A 137 -19.61 -6.66 34.32
C SER A 137 -19.12 -7.83 33.42
N SER A 138 -19.63 -9.05 33.64
CA SER A 138 -19.22 -10.27 32.92
C SER A 138 -20.20 -10.72 31.83
N ASN A 139 -21.05 -9.85 31.29
CA ASN A 139 -22.11 -10.29 30.36
C ASN A 139 -21.67 -10.52 28.90
N ASN A 140 -20.54 -9.96 28.44
CA ASN A 140 -20.03 -10.24 27.09
C ASN A 140 -18.89 -11.28 27.06
N GLN A 141 -18.23 -11.57 28.19
CA GLN A 141 -17.26 -12.68 28.26
C GLN A 141 -17.93 -14.05 28.39
N ALA A 142 -19.15 -14.13 28.92
CA ALA A 142 -19.87 -15.39 29.07
C ALA A 142 -20.32 -15.98 27.71
N ALA A 143 -20.73 -15.13 26.76
CA ALA A 143 -21.17 -15.56 25.43
C ALA A 143 -19.99 -16.10 24.58
N ALA A 144 -18.83 -15.43 24.63
CA ALA A 144 -17.64 -15.85 23.89
C ALA A 144 -17.09 -17.20 24.38
N ARG A 145 -17.11 -17.46 25.70
CA ARG A 145 -16.64 -18.73 26.27
C ARG A 145 -17.55 -19.92 25.92
N LYS A 146 -18.87 -19.70 25.84
CA LYS A 146 -19.83 -20.74 25.44
C LYS A 146 -19.63 -21.17 23.98
N ASN A 147 -19.45 -20.21 23.07
CA ASN A 147 -19.19 -20.49 21.66
C ASN A 147 -17.84 -21.21 21.45
N HIS A 148 -16.79 -20.78 22.16
CA HIS A 148 -15.48 -21.43 22.06
C HIS A 148 -15.51 -22.89 22.53
N ARG A 149 -16.24 -23.19 23.61
CA ARG A 149 -16.42 -24.56 24.11
C ARG A 149 -17.19 -25.44 23.10
N LEU A 150 -18.24 -24.90 22.48
CA LEU A 150 -19.04 -25.62 21.48
C LEU A 150 -18.23 -25.93 20.21
N THR A 151 -17.44 -24.97 19.71
CA THR A 151 -16.55 -25.19 18.56
C THR A 151 -15.49 -26.26 18.86
N ALA A 152 -14.93 -26.28 20.06
CA ALA A 152 -13.97 -27.30 20.46
C ALA A 152 -14.60 -28.70 20.50
N MET A 153 -15.80 -28.84 21.08
CA MET A 153 -16.54 -30.11 21.11
C MET A 153 -16.89 -30.63 19.71
N ARG A 154 -17.21 -29.72 18.76
CA ARG A 154 -17.44 -30.09 17.35
C ARG A 154 -16.19 -30.60 16.65
N LYS A 155 -15.03 -29.96 16.87
CA LYS A 155 -13.74 -30.47 16.33
C LYS A 155 -13.41 -31.87 16.81
N LEU A 156 -13.89 -32.23 18.01
CA LEU A 156 -13.71 -33.55 18.61
C LEU A 156 -14.83 -34.54 18.22
N GLY A 157 -15.78 -34.15 17.37
CA GLY A 157 -16.89 -35.00 16.91
C GLY A 157 -17.95 -35.30 17.98
N LEU A 158 -17.91 -34.62 19.13
CA LEU A 158 -18.79 -34.88 20.28
C LEU A 158 -20.15 -34.15 20.18
N CYS A 159 -20.36 -33.36 19.13
CA CYS A 159 -21.61 -32.65 18.85
C CYS A 159 -21.87 -32.63 17.34
N ALA A 160 -23.15 -32.72 16.95
CA ALA A 160 -23.57 -32.68 15.55
C ALA A 160 -23.20 -31.35 14.85
N PRO A 161 -22.88 -31.36 13.54
CA PRO A 161 -22.70 -30.15 12.76
C PRO A 161 -24.02 -29.37 12.68
N LEU A 162 -23.95 -28.03 12.63
CA LEU A 162 -25.13 -27.20 12.37
C LEU A 162 -25.37 -27.18 10.85
N ASP A 163 -26.52 -27.70 10.41
CA ASP A 163 -27.12 -27.28 9.14
C ASP A 163 -27.75 -25.90 9.39
N THR A 164 -27.05 -24.84 8.95
CA THR A 164 -27.42 -23.40 9.01
C THR A 164 -28.10 -22.90 10.29
#